data_AF-A0A3D5P8B9-F1
#
_entry.id   AF-A0A3D5P8B9-F1
#
_cell.length_a   1.000
_cell.length_b   1.000
_cell.length_c   1.000
_cell.angle_alpha   90.00
_cell.angle_beta   90.00
_cell.angle_gamma   90.00
#
_symmetry.space_group_name_H-M   'P 1'
#
loop_
_entity.id
_entity.type
_entity.pdbx_description
1 polymer ?
#
loop_
_entity_poly.entity_id
_entity_poly.type
_entity_poly.pdbx_seq_one_letter_code
_entity_poly.pdbx_strand_id
1 'polypeptide(L)'
;EEEQADETPAEPPIRALSSAEQIGVQGGFTPLHYAARQGHLESAEILLDNGADIDQVTGGDLTSPLLIAVINGNYDLANMLVERGADVNLVSDDGVGPLFATLNIEWSLRTWYPQPQMYHTQATSYLDLIEVLLEAGADPNAQTSTHVWYAAYNAGRMGVDFTGATPFWRAAYATDVTAMRLLHSYGANPDIWTTKLPSRRRNFDAGNPGARTDDIDAEKELDPSGLPEVPVGGPAVHPIHAASGVGFGTSRVAQQHRSVPDGWLPAMRYFVEELGVDPNLRDMDGFTPIHHSAARGDNETIAYLVEQGADVTLISRRGQTTADMANSPEQRAQPQPVTVALLEKLGSLNNHNCQSCGTGRNQ
;
A
#
# COMPACT_ATOMS: atom_id res chain seq x y z
N GLU A 1 13.95 3.58 -52.91
CA GLU A 1 13.15 4.01 -51.74
C GLU A 1 13.15 2.82 -50.79
N GLU A 2 14.04 2.86 -49.80
CA GLU A 2 13.98 1.93 -48.67
C GLU A 2 13.48 2.76 -47.49
N GLU A 3 12.25 2.47 -47.07
CA GLU A 3 11.59 3.03 -45.89
C GLU A 3 12.44 2.76 -44.65
N GLN A 4 12.95 3.82 -44.04
CA GLN A 4 13.47 3.77 -42.68
C GLN A 4 12.28 3.61 -41.73
N ALA A 5 12.15 2.43 -41.15
CA ALA A 5 11.23 2.18 -40.05
C ALA A 5 11.64 3.05 -38.86
N ASP A 6 10.68 3.85 -38.39
CA ASP A 6 10.76 4.70 -37.21
C ASP A 6 10.88 3.81 -35.97
N GLU A 7 12.10 3.58 -35.48
CA GLU A 7 12.35 2.91 -34.20
C GLU A 7 11.93 3.86 -33.07
N THR A 8 10.69 3.71 -32.61
CA THR A 8 10.24 4.25 -31.32
C THR A 8 11.24 3.81 -30.24
N PRO A 9 11.81 4.71 -29.42
CA PRO A 9 12.78 4.32 -28.40
C PRO A 9 12.13 3.30 -27.47
N ALA A 10 12.69 2.09 -27.40
CA ALA A 10 12.23 1.06 -26.49
C ALA A 10 12.21 1.63 -25.05
N GLU A 11 11.04 1.58 -24.40
CA GLU A 11 10.92 1.98 -23.01
C GLU A 11 11.99 1.26 -22.18
N PRO A 12 12.69 1.97 -21.26
CA PRO A 12 13.76 1.38 -20.49
C PRO A 12 13.23 0.19 -19.69
N PRO A 13 14.00 -0.91 -19.56
CA PRO A 13 13.55 -2.10 -18.85
C PRO A 13 13.24 -1.75 -17.39
N ILE A 14 12.04 -2.13 -16.94
CA ILE A 14 11.61 -2.00 -15.54
C ILE A 14 12.61 -2.76 -14.65
N ARG A 15 13.51 -2.03 -14.00
CA ARG A 15 14.53 -2.58 -13.08
C ARG A 15 14.44 -1.90 -11.72
N ALA A 16 14.67 -2.67 -10.66
CA ALA A 16 14.76 -2.12 -9.32
C ALA A 16 16.04 -1.28 -9.16
N LEU A 17 15.91 -0.02 -8.76
CA LEU A 17 17.03 0.90 -8.54
C LEU A 17 17.95 0.40 -7.40
N SER A 18 19.24 0.75 -7.46
CA SER A 18 20.16 0.62 -6.33
C SER A 18 19.96 1.76 -5.32
N SER A 19 20.41 1.59 -4.08
CA SER A 19 20.28 2.65 -3.06
C SER A 19 21.00 3.95 -3.43
N ALA A 20 22.08 3.87 -4.20
CA ALA A 20 22.78 5.06 -4.69
C ALA A 20 22.01 5.75 -5.82
N GLU A 21 21.39 4.98 -6.72
CA GLU A 21 20.53 5.52 -7.79
C GLU A 21 19.21 6.08 -7.25
N GLN A 22 18.68 5.53 -6.15
CA GLN A 22 17.54 6.10 -5.42
C GLN A 22 17.86 7.44 -4.75
N ILE A 23 19.13 7.69 -4.39
CA ILE A 23 19.56 8.90 -3.66
C ILE A 23 20.08 9.97 -4.65
N GLY A 24 19.96 9.78 -5.97
CA GLY A 24 20.24 10.72 -7.07
C GLY A 24 21.18 11.90 -6.78
N VAL A 25 20.66 12.92 -6.10
CA VAL A 25 21.37 14.10 -5.59
C VAL A 25 21.02 14.27 -4.10
N GLN A 26 21.83 14.98 -3.31
CA GLN A 26 21.53 15.23 -1.88
C GLN A 26 21.39 16.74 -1.61
N GLY A 27 20.36 17.11 -0.86
CA GLY A 27 20.17 18.48 -0.35
C GLY A 27 19.16 19.30 -1.15
N GLY A 28 19.46 20.58 -1.35
CA GLY A 28 18.56 21.54 -2.01
C GLY A 28 17.39 22.02 -1.14
N PHE A 29 17.48 21.88 0.18
CA PHE A 29 16.50 22.45 1.10
C PHE A 29 16.63 23.98 1.13
N THR A 30 15.53 24.66 0.83
CA THR A 30 15.37 26.11 0.99
C THR A 30 14.94 26.45 2.43
N PRO A 31 15.03 27.72 2.86
CA PRO A 31 14.44 28.15 4.13
C PRO A 31 12.96 27.78 4.27
N LEU A 32 12.19 27.82 3.17
CA LEU A 32 10.77 27.47 3.17
C LEU A 32 10.55 25.97 3.48
N HIS A 33 11.40 25.09 2.95
CA HIS A 33 11.37 23.67 3.31
C HIS A 33 11.60 23.43 4.80
N TYR A 34 12.54 24.16 5.41
CA TYR A 34 12.78 24.04 6.84
C TYR A 34 11.61 24.57 7.67
N ALA A 35 11.01 25.70 7.27
CA ALA A 35 9.81 26.23 7.91
C ALA A 35 8.63 25.24 7.81
N ALA A 36 8.40 24.69 6.61
CA ALA A 36 7.37 23.69 6.34
C ALA A 36 7.56 22.41 7.18
N ARG A 37 8.80 21.93 7.29
CA ARG A 37 9.14 20.75 8.10
C ARG A 37 8.84 20.95 9.59
N GLN A 38 9.16 22.13 10.11
CA GLN A 38 9.01 22.42 11.55
C GLN A 38 7.63 22.97 11.91
N GLY A 39 6.76 23.23 10.93
CA GLY A 39 5.44 23.81 11.18
C GLY A 39 5.49 25.29 11.58
N HIS A 40 6.56 26.01 11.22
CA HIS A 40 6.73 27.42 11.56
C HIS A 40 5.92 28.30 10.59
N LEU A 41 4.60 28.37 10.83
CA LEU A 41 3.64 29.08 9.97
C LEU A 41 4.11 30.50 9.65
N GLU A 42 4.33 31.35 10.66
CA GLU A 42 4.67 32.76 10.45
C GLU A 42 5.99 32.94 9.69
N SER A 43 6.95 32.02 9.90
CA SER A 43 8.22 32.04 9.16
C SER A 43 8.00 31.70 7.69
N ALA A 44 7.15 30.72 7.38
CA ALA A 44 6.80 30.38 6.01
C ALA A 44 6.08 31.54 5.30
N GLU A 45 5.18 32.23 6.00
CA GLU A 45 4.51 33.43 5.46
C GLU A 45 5.49 34.54 5.10
N ILE A 46 6.38 34.91 6.03
CA ILE A 46 7.39 35.94 5.79
C ILE A 46 8.29 35.57 4.61
N LEU A 47 8.68 34.30 4.49
CA LEU A 47 9.50 33.84 3.37
C LEU A 47 8.78 34.01 2.02
N LEU A 48 7.51 33.62 1.95
CA LEU A 48 6.68 33.77 0.75
C LEU A 48 6.46 35.25 0.39
N ASP A 49 6.18 36.10 1.38
CA ASP A 49 6.03 37.55 1.20
C ASP A 49 7.30 38.21 0.66
N ASN A 50 8.47 37.61 0.91
CA ASN A 50 9.77 38.07 0.41
C ASN A 50 10.23 37.34 -0.87
N GLY A 51 9.31 36.66 -1.56
CA GLY A 51 9.56 36.06 -2.87
C GLY A 51 10.27 34.69 -2.83
N ALA A 52 10.16 33.95 -1.73
CA ALA A 52 10.52 32.53 -1.75
C ALA A 52 9.63 31.80 -2.77
N ASP A 53 10.25 30.97 -3.60
CA ASP A 53 9.54 30.12 -4.54
C ASP A 53 8.77 29.03 -3.77
N ILE A 54 7.45 29.06 -3.88
CA ILE A 54 6.52 28.19 -3.16
C ILE A 54 6.62 26.72 -3.61
N ASP A 55 7.07 26.52 -4.85
CA ASP A 55 7.11 25.23 -5.54
C ASP A 55 8.54 24.74 -5.77
N GLN A 56 9.55 25.46 -5.26
CA GLN A 56 10.93 25.03 -5.38
C GLN A 56 11.11 23.69 -4.68
N VAL A 57 11.40 22.64 -5.45
CA VAL A 57 11.62 21.29 -4.94
C VAL A 57 13.01 21.10 -4.34
N THR A 58 13.15 20.14 -3.42
CA THR A 58 14.46 19.71 -2.95
C THR A 58 15.29 19.18 -4.13
N GLY A 59 16.60 19.36 -4.05
CA GLY A 59 17.51 18.72 -5.00
C GLY A 59 17.66 17.23 -4.74
N GLY A 60 17.14 16.72 -3.62
CA GLY A 60 17.33 15.36 -3.17
C GLY A 60 16.38 14.37 -3.82
N ASP A 61 15.11 14.54 -3.51
CA ASP A 61 14.00 13.63 -3.83
C ASP A 61 12.84 14.36 -4.53
N LEU A 62 13.11 15.54 -5.08
CA LEU A 62 12.15 16.44 -5.74
C LEU A 62 10.92 16.78 -4.88
N THR A 63 11.06 16.73 -3.56
CA THR A 63 9.95 17.03 -2.64
C THR A 63 9.69 18.54 -2.58
N SER A 64 8.44 18.97 -2.78
CA SER A 64 8.02 20.37 -2.66
C SER A 64 7.83 20.81 -1.19
N PRO A 65 7.82 22.12 -0.89
CA PRO A 65 7.52 22.61 0.47
C PRO A 65 6.16 22.15 0.98
N LEU A 66 5.14 22.08 0.11
CA LEU A 66 3.81 21.54 0.45
C LEU A 66 3.91 20.07 0.87
N LEU A 67 4.58 19.24 0.07
CA LEU A 67 4.75 17.82 0.43
C LEU A 67 5.55 17.66 1.74
N ILE A 68 6.57 18.48 1.98
CA ILE A 68 7.29 18.50 3.28
C ILE A 68 6.35 18.82 4.45
N ALA A 69 5.47 19.80 4.31
CA ALA A 69 4.52 20.14 5.37
C ALA A 69 3.62 18.94 5.68
N VAL A 70 3.08 18.28 4.65
CA VAL A 70 2.19 17.12 4.79
C VAL A 70 2.90 15.92 5.43
N ILE A 71 4.08 15.52 4.96
CA ILE A 71 4.81 14.37 5.52
C ILE A 71 5.24 14.58 6.99
N ASN A 72 5.32 15.83 7.44
CA ASN A 72 5.61 16.18 8.83
C ASN A 72 4.32 16.50 9.64
N GLY A 73 3.13 16.28 9.07
CA GLY A 73 1.86 16.48 9.76
C GLY A 73 1.56 17.94 10.09
N ASN A 74 2.07 18.88 9.30
CA ASN A 74 1.83 20.31 9.45
C ASN A 74 0.70 20.76 8.50
N TYR A 75 -0.51 20.29 8.76
CA TYR A 75 -1.70 20.51 7.93
C TYR A 75 -2.16 21.97 7.88
N ASP A 76 -2.08 22.72 8.98
CA ASP A 76 -2.42 24.17 8.96
C ASP A 76 -1.45 24.94 8.04
N LEU A 77 -0.17 24.57 8.04
CA LEU A 77 0.83 25.15 7.15
C LEU A 77 0.61 24.68 5.71
N ALA A 78 0.29 23.39 5.50
CA ALA A 78 -0.05 22.87 4.18
C ALA A 78 -1.27 23.59 3.57
N ASN A 79 -2.34 23.79 4.36
CA ASN A 79 -3.52 24.54 3.95
C ASN A 79 -3.14 25.97 3.52
N MET A 80 -2.35 26.68 4.33
CA MET A 80 -1.85 28.01 3.97
C MET A 80 -1.05 28.00 2.65
N LEU A 81 -0.22 26.99 2.40
CA LEU A 81 0.51 26.88 1.13
C LEU A 81 -0.44 26.69 -0.06
N VAL A 82 -1.48 25.86 0.09
CA VAL A 82 -2.50 25.69 -0.95
C VAL A 82 -3.26 27.01 -1.20
N GLU A 83 -3.66 27.72 -0.15
CA GLU A 83 -4.30 29.03 -0.25
C GLU A 83 -3.42 30.09 -0.96
N ARG A 84 -2.09 29.96 -0.83
CA ARG A 84 -1.10 30.80 -1.52
C ARG A 84 -0.78 30.34 -2.94
N GLY A 85 -1.42 29.28 -3.43
CA GLY A 85 -1.30 28.80 -4.81
C GLY A 85 -0.15 27.83 -5.05
N ALA A 86 0.28 27.07 -4.03
CA ALA A 86 1.22 25.97 -4.22
C ALA A 86 0.65 24.92 -5.19
N ASP A 87 1.49 24.36 -6.05
CA ASP A 87 1.07 23.28 -6.95
C ASP A 87 0.86 21.97 -6.17
N VAL A 88 -0.41 21.58 -6.07
CA VAL A 88 -0.88 20.39 -5.35
C VAL A 88 -0.55 19.08 -6.05
N ASN A 89 -0.05 19.13 -7.29
CA ASN A 89 0.30 17.95 -8.10
C ASN A 89 1.82 17.71 -8.19
N LEU A 90 2.65 18.50 -7.50
CA LEU A 90 4.08 18.22 -7.39
C LEU A 90 4.33 16.95 -6.59
N VAL A 91 5.00 15.99 -7.23
CA VAL A 91 5.33 14.69 -6.66
C VAL A 91 6.82 14.57 -6.38
N SER A 92 7.17 13.81 -5.34
CA SER A 92 8.55 13.37 -5.12
C SER A 92 9.01 12.36 -6.17
N ASP A 93 10.29 11.98 -6.14
CA ASP A 93 10.87 10.91 -6.99
C ASP A 93 10.09 9.58 -6.92
N ASP A 94 9.48 9.28 -5.76
CA ASP A 94 8.64 8.09 -5.56
C ASP A 94 7.23 8.23 -6.17
N GLY A 95 6.95 9.32 -6.90
CA GLY A 95 5.65 9.63 -7.47
C GLY A 95 4.60 9.97 -6.41
N VAL A 96 5.02 10.40 -5.22
CA VAL A 96 4.09 10.69 -4.12
C VAL A 96 3.76 12.17 -4.08
N GLY A 97 2.48 12.50 -4.29
CA GLY A 97 1.95 13.85 -4.13
C GLY A 97 1.37 14.12 -2.73
N PRO A 98 1.04 15.39 -2.42
CA PRO A 98 0.42 15.80 -1.16
C PRO A 98 -0.82 14.98 -0.79
N LEU A 99 -1.69 14.69 -1.77
CA LEU A 99 -2.94 13.96 -1.54
C LEU A 99 -2.72 12.53 -1.01
N PHE A 100 -1.81 11.77 -1.65
CA PHE A 100 -1.44 10.44 -1.18
C PHE A 100 -0.74 10.51 0.18
N ALA A 101 0.14 11.50 0.37
CA ALA A 101 0.89 11.68 1.61
C ALA A 101 -0.02 11.92 2.81
N THR A 102 -1.08 12.73 2.69
CA THR A 102 -2.03 13.01 3.77
C THR A 102 -2.64 11.73 4.34
N LEU A 103 -3.15 10.85 3.45
CA LEU A 103 -3.69 9.55 3.85
C LEU A 103 -2.63 8.64 4.45
N ASN A 104 -1.41 8.69 3.90
CA ASN A 104 -0.32 7.87 4.40
C ASN A 104 0.12 8.26 5.81
N ILE A 105 0.13 9.56 6.14
CA ILE A 105 0.54 10.07 7.45
C ILE A 105 -0.53 9.83 8.52
N GLU A 106 -1.81 10.03 8.20
CA GLU A 106 -2.90 9.72 9.14
C GLU A 106 -2.86 8.24 9.54
N TRP A 107 -2.76 7.36 8.54
CA TRP A 107 -2.81 5.92 8.73
C TRP A 107 -1.42 5.27 8.80
N SER A 108 -0.39 6.05 9.17
CA SER A 108 0.98 5.54 9.25
C SER A 108 1.13 4.55 10.41
N LEU A 109 2.06 3.61 10.25
CA LEU A 109 2.41 2.67 11.30
C LEU A 109 3.10 3.36 12.48
N ARG A 110 2.85 2.85 13.69
CA ARG A 110 3.67 3.20 14.85
C ARG A 110 5.09 2.64 14.69
N THR A 111 6.07 3.52 14.54
CA THR A 111 7.49 3.15 14.43
C THR A 111 8.24 3.22 15.75
N TRP A 112 9.50 2.75 15.72
CA TRP A 112 10.50 2.97 16.75
C TRP A 112 11.02 4.42 16.83
N TYR A 113 10.77 5.24 15.81
CA TYR A 113 11.11 6.66 15.77
C TYR A 113 9.90 7.53 16.13
N PRO A 114 10.10 8.73 16.69
CA PRO A 114 9.04 9.71 16.88
C PRO A 114 8.35 10.01 15.54
N GLN A 115 7.04 9.81 15.50
CA GLN A 115 6.21 10.16 14.35
C GLN A 115 5.78 11.62 14.46
N PRO A 116 5.54 12.31 13.34
CA PRO A 116 4.84 13.58 13.39
C PRO A 116 3.45 13.33 13.98
N GLN A 117 3.10 14.06 15.03
CA GLN A 117 1.80 13.98 15.71
C GLN A 117 1.14 15.35 15.78
N MET A 118 1.78 16.38 15.22
CA MET A 118 1.32 17.77 15.30
C MET A 118 -0.07 17.95 14.70
N TYR A 119 -0.40 17.18 13.66
CA TYR A 119 -1.72 17.20 13.04
C TYR A 119 -2.87 16.87 14.00
N HIS A 120 -2.64 16.11 15.08
CA HIS A 120 -3.68 15.83 16.08
C HIS A 120 -4.05 17.05 16.93
N THR A 121 -3.26 18.11 16.87
CA THR A 121 -3.42 19.34 17.66
C THR A 121 -3.68 20.58 16.80
N GLN A 122 -3.76 20.39 15.49
CA GLN A 122 -3.99 21.46 14.52
C GLN A 122 -5.47 21.65 14.21
N ALA A 123 -5.81 22.80 13.62
CA ALA A 123 -7.20 23.12 13.29
C ALA A 123 -7.68 22.30 12.09
N THR A 124 -6.80 22.11 11.11
CA THR A 124 -7.07 21.38 9.87
C THR A 124 -6.94 19.88 10.12
N SER A 125 -8.02 19.12 9.91
CA SER A 125 -7.96 17.66 9.94
C SER A 125 -7.41 17.09 8.63
N TYR A 126 -7.04 15.80 8.61
CA TYR A 126 -6.59 15.16 7.37
C TYR A 126 -7.68 15.11 6.30
N LEU A 127 -8.97 15.01 6.68
CA LEU A 127 -10.09 15.04 5.75
C LEU A 127 -10.27 16.45 5.16
N ASP A 128 -10.17 17.49 6.00
CA ASP A 128 -10.25 18.87 5.53
C ASP A 128 -9.10 19.16 4.54
N LEU A 129 -7.88 18.69 4.84
CA LEU A 129 -6.75 18.84 3.94
C LEU A 129 -6.95 18.06 2.62
N ILE A 130 -7.52 16.85 2.65
CA ILE A 130 -7.87 16.11 1.43
C ILE A 130 -8.87 16.91 0.58
N GLU A 131 -9.91 17.46 1.22
CA GLU A 131 -10.91 18.27 0.53
C GLU A 131 -10.28 19.52 -0.10
N VAL A 132 -9.49 20.28 0.65
CA VAL A 132 -8.75 21.45 0.15
C VAL A 132 -7.85 21.11 -1.03
N LEU A 133 -7.11 19.99 -0.96
CA LEU A 133 -6.24 19.56 -2.06
C LEU A 133 -7.05 19.20 -3.32
N LEU A 134 -8.17 18.51 -3.16
CA LEU A 134 -9.05 18.13 -4.26
C LEU A 134 -9.73 19.36 -4.89
N GLU A 135 -10.20 20.30 -4.08
CA GLU A 135 -10.75 21.59 -4.54
C GLU A 135 -9.71 22.43 -5.30
N ALA A 136 -8.45 22.35 -4.89
CA ALA A 136 -7.32 22.99 -5.58
C ALA A 136 -6.89 22.24 -6.86
N GLY A 137 -7.52 21.12 -7.21
CA GLY A 137 -7.26 20.37 -8.44
C GLY A 137 -6.20 19.28 -8.33
N ALA A 138 -6.00 18.71 -7.15
CA ALA A 138 -5.17 17.51 -7.00
C ALA A 138 -5.77 16.33 -7.77
N ASP A 139 -4.95 15.60 -8.52
CA ASP A 139 -5.40 14.40 -9.24
C ASP A 139 -5.67 13.23 -8.25
N PRO A 140 -6.92 12.79 -8.07
CA PRO A 140 -7.24 11.68 -7.17
C PRO A 140 -6.73 10.32 -7.67
N ASN A 141 -6.32 10.23 -8.93
CA ASN A 141 -5.80 9.03 -9.57
C ASN A 141 -4.28 9.04 -9.75
N ALA A 142 -3.58 10.03 -9.19
CA ALA A 142 -2.12 10.08 -9.21
C ALA A 142 -1.52 8.79 -8.64
N GLN A 143 -0.64 8.16 -9.41
CA GLN A 143 -0.01 6.89 -9.06
C GLN A 143 1.42 7.11 -8.58
N THR A 144 1.79 6.39 -7.53
CA THR A 144 3.19 6.29 -7.08
C THR A 144 4.05 5.53 -8.09
N SER A 145 5.33 5.89 -8.21
CA SER A 145 6.28 5.26 -9.12
C SER A 145 7.08 4.13 -8.46
N THR A 146 7.23 4.17 -7.14
CA THR A 146 8.01 3.22 -6.34
C THR A 146 7.32 2.95 -4.99
N HIS A 147 7.93 2.07 -4.18
CA HIS A 147 7.55 1.97 -2.78
C HIS A 147 8.04 3.19 -1.99
N VAL A 148 7.08 3.92 -1.42
CA VAL A 148 7.30 5.15 -0.66
C VAL A 148 8.35 4.99 0.42
N TRP A 149 9.44 5.76 0.36
CA TRP A 149 10.57 5.61 1.29
C TRP A 149 10.20 5.92 2.74
N TYR A 150 9.32 6.88 2.98
CA TYR A 150 8.78 7.14 4.31
C TYR A 150 7.57 6.25 4.62
N ALA A 151 7.18 5.31 3.77
CA ALA A 151 6.46 4.10 4.22
C ALA A 151 7.45 3.01 4.68
N ALA A 152 8.73 3.11 4.31
CA ALA A 152 9.82 2.23 4.77
C ALA A 152 10.23 2.44 6.24
N TYR A 153 9.36 3.07 7.02
CA TYR A 153 9.31 3.09 8.47
C TYR A 153 9.42 1.71 9.15
N ASN A 154 9.25 0.63 8.39
CA ASN A 154 9.54 -0.75 8.80
C ASN A 154 10.52 -1.50 7.88
N ALA A 155 11.26 -0.81 7.02
CA ALA A 155 12.16 -1.34 6.00
C ALA A 155 11.48 -2.27 4.96
N GLY A 156 10.26 -1.93 4.53
CA GLY A 156 9.50 -2.68 3.51
C GLY A 156 9.00 -4.04 4.00
N ARG A 157 8.81 -4.21 5.32
CA ARG A 157 8.49 -5.51 5.95
C ARG A 157 7.00 -5.82 6.00
N MET A 158 6.13 -4.95 5.46
CA MET A 158 4.67 -5.23 5.38
C MET A 158 4.33 -6.30 4.36
N GLY A 159 5.26 -6.61 3.45
CA GLY A 159 4.99 -7.54 2.35
C GLY A 159 4.06 -6.96 1.28
N VAL A 160 3.78 -5.65 1.33
CA VAL A 160 2.96 -4.94 0.35
C VAL A 160 3.77 -3.80 -0.24
N ASP A 161 3.92 -3.81 -1.55
CA ASP A 161 4.55 -2.74 -2.31
C ASP A 161 3.51 -1.71 -2.71
N PHE A 162 3.89 -0.42 -2.68
CA PHE A 162 2.98 0.67 -2.99
C PHE A 162 3.13 1.17 -4.42
N THR A 163 4.01 0.58 -5.24
CA THR A 163 4.21 1.00 -6.62
C THR A 163 2.91 0.93 -7.42
N GLY A 164 2.52 2.03 -8.06
CA GLY A 164 1.26 2.16 -8.80
C GLY A 164 0.03 2.39 -7.93
N ALA A 165 0.18 2.55 -6.60
CA ALA A 165 -0.93 2.83 -5.70
C ALA A 165 -1.46 4.25 -5.90
N THR A 166 -2.77 4.41 -5.81
CA THR A 166 -3.47 5.70 -5.81
C THR A 166 -3.83 6.14 -4.40
N PRO A 167 -4.21 7.43 -4.18
CA PRO A 167 -4.86 7.87 -2.96
C PRO A 167 -6.03 6.98 -2.55
N PHE A 168 -6.88 6.58 -3.50
CA PHE A 168 -8.00 5.67 -3.24
C PHE A 168 -7.52 4.30 -2.73
N TRP A 169 -6.51 3.71 -3.37
CA TRP A 169 -5.91 2.46 -2.90
C TRP A 169 -5.37 2.60 -1.46
N ARG A 170 -4.73 3.73 -1.14
CA ARG A 170 -4.19 3.99 0.20
C ARG A 170 -5.29 4.16 1.26
N ALA A 171 -6.39 4.80 0.92
CA ALA A 171 -7.58 4.91 1.78
C ALA A 171 -8.23 3.54 2.00
N ALA A 172 -8.33 2.72 0.95
CA ALA A 172 -8.81 1.35 1.03
C ALA A 172 -7.95 0.50 1.98
N TYR A 173 -6.62 0.62 1.89
CA TYR A 173 -5.69 -0.06 2.79
C TYR A 173 -5.86 0.32 4.28
N ALA A 174 -6.33 1.54 4.55
CA ALA A 174 -6.67 2.01 5.89
C ALA A 174 -8.11 1.68 6.32
N THR A 175 -8.88 1.00 5.48
CA THR A 175 -10.34 0.79 5.64
C THR A 175 -11.11 2.09 5.86
N ASP A 176 -10.63 3.20 5.28
CA ASP A 176 -11.20 4.52 5.48
C ASP A 176 -12.28 4.81 4.45
N VAL A 177 -13.50 4.36 4.75
CA VAL A 177 -14.66 4.52 3.85
C VAL A 177 -15.03 5.98 3.65
N THR A 178 -14.81 6.84 4.65
CA THR A 178 -15.09 8.27 4.55
C THR A 178 -14.16 8.91 3.51
N ALA A 179 -12.85 8.66 3.61
CA ALA A 179 -11.90 9.14 2.62
C ALA A 179 -12.13 8.52 1.24
N MET A 180 -12.47 7.21 1.16
CA MET A 180 -12.78 6.57 -0.12
C MET A 180 -13.99 7.22 -0.82
N ARG A 181 -15.07 7.51 -0.10
CA ARG A 181 -16.24 8.19 -0.67
C ARG A 181 -15.91 9.62 -1.11
N LEU A 182 -15.14 10.35 -0.31
CA LEU A 182 -14.68 11.70 -0.66
C LEU A 182 -13.84 11.68 -1.94
N LEU A 183 -12.83 10.81 -2.02
CA LEU A 183 -12.02 10.67 -3.24
C LEU A 183 -12.88 10.28 -4.45
N HIS A 184 -13.81 9.34 -4.26
CA HIS A 184 -14.69 8.89 -5.33
C HIS A 184 -15.60 10.02 -5.85
N SER A 185 -16.11 10.90 -4.97
CA SER A 185 -16.91 12.06 -5.41
C SER A 185 -16.13 13.07 -6.25
N TYR A 186 -14.80 13.09 -6.13
CA TYR A 186 -13.90 13.90 -6.96
C TYR A 186 -13.34 13.15 -8.17
N GLY A 187 -13.84 11.95 -8.48
CA GLY A 187 -13.46 11.20 -9.68
C GLY A 187 -12.34 10.17 -9.50
N ALA A 188 -12.05 9.76 -8.26
CA ALA A 188 -11.15 8.63 -8.03
C ALA A 188 -11.72 7.33 -8.61
N ASN A 189 -10.90 6.61 -9.38
CA ASN A 189 -11.23 5.31 -9.93
C ASN A 189 -10.86 4.20 -8.92
N PRO A 190 -11.85 3.43 -8.43
CA PRO A 190 -11.62 2.35 -7.47
C PRO A 190 -11.00 1.09 -8.08
N ASP A 191 -10.83 1.01 -9.40
CA ASP A 191 -10.28 -0.14 -10.13
C ASP A 191 -8.84 0.11 -10.62
N ILE A 192 -8.09 1.02 -9.99
CA ILE A 192 -6.66 1.18 -10.25
C ILE A 192 -5.86 0.23 -9.33
N TRP A 193 -5.12 -0.68 -9.96
CA TRP A 193 -4.31 -1.69 -9.29
C TRP A 193 -2.89 -1.17 -9.05
N THR A 194 -2.23 -1.69 -8.01
CA THR A 194 -0.78 -1.56 -7.91
C THR A 194 -0.08 -2.35 -9.00
N THR A 195 1.23 -2.14 -9.18
CA THR A 195 2.02 -2.75 -10.25
C THR A 195 2.89 -3.89 -9.73
N LYS A 196 2.92 -5.02 -10.46
CA LYS A 196 3.78 -6.16 -10.15
C LYS A 196 5.23 -5.82 -10.48
N LEU A 197 6.06 -5.73 -9.45
CA LEU A 197 7.49 -5.56 -9.59
C LEU A 197 8.20 -6.89 -9.95
N PRO A 198 9.40 -6.82 -10.57
CA PRO A 198 10.22 -8.00 -10.76
C PRO A 198 10.61 -8.61 -9.42
N SER A 199 10.44 -9.93 -9.27
CA SER A 199 10.80 -10.64 -8.05
C SER A 199 12.32 -10.56 -7.82
N ARG A 200 12.72 -9.76 -6.83
CA ARG A 200 14.11 -9.71 -6.37
C ARG A 200 14.25 -10.84 -5.34
N ARG A 201 14.49 -12.08 -5.79
CA ARG A 201 14.98 -13.15 -4.89
C ARG A 201 16.26 -12.61 -4.23
N ARG A 202 16.15 -12.06 -3.02
CA ARG A 202 17.32 -11.81 -2.19
C ARG A 202 17.85 -13.19 -1.83
N ASN A 203 19.03 -13.52 -2.35
CA ASN A 203 19.90 -14.60 -1.89
C ASN A 203 20.25 -14.41 -0.40
N PHE A 204 19.28 -14.50 0.50
CA PHE A 204 19.51 -14.55 1.94
C PHE A 204 19.91 -15.97 2.39
N ASP A 205 19.88 -16.92 1.44
CA ASP A 205 20.11 -18.35 1.67
C ASP A 205 21.40 -18.86 0.99
N ALA A 206 22.20 -17.97 0.40
CA ALA A 206 23.52 -18.31 -0.13
C ALA A 206 24.51 -18.57 1.03
N GLY A 207 24.37 -19.70 1.70
CA GLY A 207 25.24 -20.13 2.80
C GLY A 207 24.63 -21.16 3.75
N ASN A 208 23.34 -21.49 3.64
CA ASN A 208 22.73 -22.53 4.47
C ASN A 208 22.86 -23.90 3.75
N PRO A 209 23.47 -24.95 4.33
CA PRO A 209 23.61 -26.27 3.70
C PRO A 209 22.28 -27.05 3.53
N GLY A 210 21.14 -26.38 3.71
CA GLY A 210 19.80 -26.87 3.38
C GLY A 210 18.96 -25.86 2.57
N ALA A 211 19.57 -24.74 2.14
CA ALA A 211 18.97 -23.85 1.17
C ALA A 211 19.02 -24.53 -0.20
N ARG A 212 17.85 -24.62 -0.84
CA ARG A 212 17.68 -25.18 -2.18
C ARG A 212 18.71 -24.53 -3.10
N THR A 213 19.70 -25.33 -3.47
CA THR A 213 20.71 -24.98 -4.45
C THR A 213 20.03 -24.62 -5.76
N ASP A 214 20.63 -23.67 -6.46
CA ASP A 214 20.25 -23.23 -7.80
C ASP A 214 20.19 -24.42 -8.77
N ASP A 215 19.02 -25.05 -8.87
CA ASP A 215 18.70 -25.89 -10.02
C ASP A 215 17.85 -25.04 -10.97
N ILE A 216 18.50 -24.68 -12.07
CA ILE A 216 17.94 -24.07 -13.29
C ILE A 216 16.89 -24.99 -13.95
N ASP A 217 16.59 -26.15 -13.36
CA ASP A 217 15.59 -27.13 -13.77
C ASP A 217 14.61 -27.51 -12.63
N ALA A 218 14.29 -26.59 -11.72
CA ALA A 218 13.09 -26.77 -10.90
C ALA A 218 11.87 -26.72 -11.84
N GLU A 219 11.32 -27.89 -12.15
CA GLU A 219 10.01 -28.07 -12.78
C GLU A 219 9.12 -26.91 -12.33
N LYS A 220 8.64 -26.06 -13.28
CA LYS A 220 7.72 -24.95 -12.99
C LYS A 220 6.73 -25.45 -11.95
N GLU A 221 6.90 -25.00 -10.70
CA GLU A 221 6.10 -25.43 -9.57
C GLU A 221 4.67 -25.20 -10.02
N LEU A 222 3.95 -26.30 -10.29
CA LEU A 222 2.75 -26.26 -11.11
C LEU A 222 1.73 -25.41 -10.34
N ASP A 223 1.44 -24.20 -10.83
CA ASP A 223 0.54 -23.27 -10.15
C ASP A 223 -0.80 -23.97 -9.93
N PRO A 224 -1.13 -24.36 -8.68
CA PRO A 224 -2.29 -25.19 -8.40
C PRO A 224 -3.58 -24.40 -8.59
N SER A 225 -3.53 -23.06 -8.62
CA SER A 225 -4.68 -22.20 -8.80
C SER A 225 -5.20 -22.18 -10.24
N GLY A 226 -4.37 -22.56 -11.23
CA GLY A 226 -4.72 -22.52 -12.65
C GLY A 226 -4.87 -21.11 -13.25
N LEU A 227 -4.47 -20.06 -12.53
CA LEU A 227 -4.58 -18.68 -12.99
C LEU A 227 -3.50 -18.31 -14.03
N PRO A 228 -3.82 -17.47 -15.03
CA PRO A 228 -2.82 -16.99 -15.98
C PRO A 228 -1.72 -16.20 -15.25
N GLU A 229 -0.46 -16.39 -15.62
CA GLU A 229 0.65 -15.67 -14.99
C GLU A 229 0.51 -14.15 -15.21
N VAL A 230 0.65 -13.37 -14.15
CA VAL A 230 0.69 -11.90 -14.24
C VAL A 230 2.10 -11.48 -14.70
N PRO A 231 2.27 -10.76 -15.82
CA PRO A 231 3.59 -10.29 -16.26
C PRO A 231 4.15 -9.22 -15.30
N VAL A 232 5.47 -9.03 -15.31
CA VAL A 232 6.10 -7.87 -14.63
C VAL A 232 5.56 -6.59 -15.26
N GLY A 233 5.20 -5.60 -14.44
CA GLY A 233 4.47 -4.41 -14.88
C GLY A 233 2.95 -4.60 -14.96
N GLY A 234 2.44 -5.82 -14.78
CA GLY A 234 1.00 -6.12 -14.74
C GLY A 234 0.34 -5.75 -13.41
N PRO A 235 -0.99 -5.94 -13.30
CA PRO A 235 -1.75 -5.63 -12.09
C PRO A 235 -1.35 -6.53 -10.92
N ALA A 236 -1.03 -5.93 -9.78
CA ALA A 236 -0.62 -6.60 -8.56
C ALA A 236 -1.78 -6.78 -7.56
N VAL A 237 -2.17 -5.68 -6.90
CA VAL A 237 -3.13 -5.70 -5.78
C VAL A 237 -4.23 -4.67 -6.04
N HIS A 238 -5.46 -5.15 -6.27
CA HIS A 238 -6.66 -4.31 -6.35
C HIS A 238 -7.01 -3.67 -4.99
N PRO A 239 -7.66 -2.48 -4.94
CA PRO A 239 -8.10 -1.84 -3.70
C PRO A 239 -8.98 -2.69 -2.78
N ILE A 240 -9.80 -3.62 -3.29
CA ILE A 240 -10.57 -4.56 -2.44
C ILE A 240 -9.66 -5.47 -1.61
N HIS A 241 -8.52 -5.92 -2.18
CA HIS A 241 -7.56 -6.73 -1.44
C HIS A 241 -6.87 -5.89 -0.37
N ALA A 242 -6.56 -4.63 -0.69
CA ALA A 242 -6.05 -3.66 0.28
C ALA A 242 -7.01 -3.51 1.46
N ALA A 243 -8.29 -3.30 1.19
CA ALA A 243 -9.34 -3.18 2.20
C ALA A 243 -9.67 -4.48 2.95
N SER A 244 -9.32 -5.65 2.40
CA SER A 244 -9.48 -6.94 3.08
C SER A 244 -8.31 -7.31 4.00
N GLY A 245 -7.19 -6.57 3.88
CA GLY A 245 -5.99 -6.76 4.69
C GLY A 245 -4.86 -7.48 3.97
N VAL A 246 -4.59 -7.13 2.71
CA VAL A 246 -3.41 -7.65 1.99
C VAL A 246 -2.12 -7.49 2.81
N GLY A 247 -1.31 -8.54 2.85
CA GLY A 247 -0.10 -8.63 3.66
C GLY A 247 -0.32 -9.23 5.05
N PHE A 248 -1.53 -9.19 5.63
CA PHE A 248 -1.78 -9.86 6.91
C PHE A 248 -1.49 -11.37 6.80
N GLY A 249 -0.90 -11.94 7.84
CA GLY A 249 -0.45 -13.34 7.84
C GLY A 249 0.87 -13.63 7.10
N THR A 250 1.46 -12.65 6.40
CA THR A 250 2.75 -12.84 5.69
C THR A 250 3.98 -12.47 6.53
N SER A 251 3.80 -11.64 7.55
CA SER A 251 4.89 -11.19 8.42
C SER A 251 4.37 -10.66 9.76
N ARG A 252 5.25 -10.61 10.78
CA ARG A 252 4.92 -9.98 12.09
C ARG A 252 4.53 -8.50 11.93
N VAL A 253 5.19 -7.80 11.02
CA VAL A 253 4.99 -6.35 10.82
C VAL A 253 3.67 -6.09 10.09
N ALA A 254 3.28 -7.01 9.21
CA ALA A 254 2.04 -6.92 8.48
C ALA A 254 0.78 -7.08 9.37
N GLN A 255 0.93 -7.51 10.63
CA GLN A 255 -0.18 -7.53 11.60
C GLN A 255 -0.36 -6.19 12.32
N GLN A 256 0.51 -5.19 12.08
CA GLN A 256 0.56 -3.96 12.87
C GLN A 256 -0.06 -2.74 12.16
N HIS A 257 -0.72 -2.93 11.01
CA HIS A 257 -1.37 -1.85 10.25
C HIS A 257 -2.34 -1.04 11.10
N ARG A 258 -2.24 0.29 10.98
CA ARG A 258 -3.23 1.21 11.53
C ARG A 258 -4.30 1.39 10.46
N SER A 259 -5.54 1.13 10.84
CA SER A 259 -6.73 1.30 10.02
C SER A 259 -7.83 1.97 10.86
N VAL A 260 -8.93 2.36 10.22
CA VAL A 260 -10.13 2.80 10.94
C VAL A 260 -10.59 1.68 11.87
N PRO A 261 -10.81 1.96 13.18
CA PRO A 261 -11.39 0.98 14.10
C PRO A 261 -12.71 0.43 13.57
N ASP A 262 -12.86 -0.89 13.60
CA ASP A 262 -14.04 -1.60 13.09
C ASP A 262 -14.37 -1.31 11.61
N GLY A 263 -13.38 -0.87 10.82
CA GLY A 263 -13.56 -0.47 9.42
C GLY A 263 -13.59 -1.60 8.39
N TRP A 264 -13.19 -2.83 8.76
CA TRP A 264 -13.05 -3.95 7.82
C TRP A 264 -14.36 -4.34 7.13
N LEU A 265 -15.42 -4.63 7.89
CA LEU A 265 -16.72 -4.96 7.33
C LEU A 265 -17.35 -3.78 6.57
N PRO A 266 -17.39 -2.54 7.10
CA PRO A 266 -17.84 -1.37 6.35
C PRO A 266 -17.12 -1.19 5.01
N ALA A 267 -15.80 -1.39 4.97
CA ALA A 267 -15.04 -1.29 3.73
C ALA A 267 -15.43 -2.40 2.73
N MET A 268 -15.61 -3.65 3.18
CA MET A 268 -16.10 -4.72 2.29
C MET A 268 -17.51 -4.44 1.77
N ARG A 269 -18.41 -3.91 2.59
CA ARG A 269 -19.75 -3.49 2.15
C ARG A 269 -19.67 -2.40 1.08
N TYR A 270 -18.80 -1.41 1.28
CA TYR A 270 -18.58 -0.36 0.28
C TYR A 270 -18.12 -0.94 -1.06
N PHE A 271 -17.15 -1.85 -1.06
CA PHE A 271 -16.67 -2.47 -2.30
C PHE A 271 -17.69 -3.37 -2.99
N VAL A 272 -18.42 -4.20 -2.24
CA VAL A 272 -19.34 -5.19 -2.82
C VAL A 272 -20.69 -4.58 -3.16
N GLU A 273 -21.28 -3.77 -2.27
CA GLU A 273 -22.64 -3.24 -2.43
C GLU A 273 -22.66 -1.92 -3.21
N GLU A 274 -21.73 -0.99 -2.93
CA GLU A 274 -21.74 0.33 -3.58
C GLU A 274 -20.92 0.34 -4.88
N LEU A 275 -19.75 -0.29 -4.90
CA LEU A 275 -18.88 -0.33 -6.08
C LEU A 275 -19.10 -1.55 -6.98
N GLY A 276 -19.83 -2.56 -6.52
CA GLY A 276 -20.16 -3.76 -7.32
C GLY A 276 -18.95 -4.65 -7.66
N VAL A 277 -17.89 -4.62 -6.83
CA VAL A 277 -16.69 -5.43 -7.05
C VAL A 277 -16.96 -6.89 -6.67
N ASP A 278 -16.51 -7.82 -7.53
CA ASP A 278 -16.63 -9.26 -7.27
C ASP A 278 -15.85 -9.66 -6.00
N PRO A 279 -16.51 -10.25 -4.98
CA PRO A 279 -15.83 -10.70 -3.77
C PRO A 279 -14.89 -11.89 -4.00
N ASN A 280 -14.89 -12.49 -5.20
CA ASN A 280 -13.96 -13.55 -5.63
C ASN A 280 -12.77 -13.03 -6.44
N LEU A 281 -12.65 -11.70 -6.61
CA LEU A 281 -11.50 -11.12 -7.30
C LEU A 281 -10.20 -11.61 -6.67
N ARG A 282 -9.20 -11.84 -7.53
CA ARG A 282 -7.90 -12.39 -7.12
C ARG A 282 -6.76 -11.43 -7.41
N ASP A 283 -5.85 -11.31 -6.45
CA ASP A 283 -4.60 -10.57 -6.61
C ASP A 283 -3.54 -11.37 -7.39
N MET A 284 -2.36 -10.76 -7.58
CA MET A 284 -1.24 -11.39 -8.28
C MET A 284 -0.77 -12.72 -7.69
N ASP A 285 -0.95 -12.93 -6.38
CA ASP A 285 -0.59 -14.18 -5.69
C ASP A 285 -1.78 -15.17 -5.67
N GLY A 286 -2.93 -14.78 -6.22
CA GLY A 286 -4.13 -15.60 -6.33
C GLY A 286 -5.00 -15.59 -5.07
N PHE A 287 -4.75 -14.68 -4.13
CA PHE A 287 -5.56 -14.53 -2.92
C PHE A 287 -6.83 -13.74 -3.20
N THR A 288 -7.90 -14.12 -2.49
CA THR A 288 -9.19 -13.44 -2.49
C THR A 288 -9.36 -12.61 -1.21
N PRO A 289 -10.37 -11.72 -1.13
CA PRO A 289 -10.73 -11.02 0.11
C PRO A 289 -10.94 -11.94 1.33
N ILE A 290 -11.41 -13.18 1.14
CA ILE A 290 -11.56 -14.16 2.23
C ILE A 290 -10.19 -14.64 2.74
N HIS A 291 -9.19 -14.84 1.88
CA HIS A 291 -7.85 -15.25 2.32
C HIS A 291 -7.24 -14.22 3.29
N HIS A 292 -7.34 -12.94 2.91
CA HIS A 292 -6.84 -11.83 3.74
C HIS A 292 -7.64 -11.68 5.04
N SER A 293 -8.97 -11.84 4.99
CA SER A 293 -9.82 -11.81 6.19
C SER A 293 -9.59 -13.01 7.13
N ALA A 294 -9.31 -14.19 6.57
CA ALA A 294 -8.97 -15.40 7.30
C ALA A 294 -7.66 -15.25 8.08
N ALA A 295 -6.64 -14.63 7.46
CA ALA A 295 -5.37 -14.33 8.12
C ALA A 295 -5.49 -13.40 9.34
N ARG A 296 -6.58 -12.63 9.42
CA ARG A 296 -6.90 -11.74 10.54
C ARG A 296 -7.79 -12.41 11.59
N GLY A 297 -8.48 -13.50 11.25
CA GLY A 297 -9.49 -14.14 12.09
C GLY A 297 -10.83 -13.42 12.10
N ASP A 298 -11.13 -12.65 11.05
CA ASP A 298 -12.32 -11.80 10.96
C ASP A 298 -13.53 -12.59 10.46
N ASN A 299 -14.15 -13.32 11.38
CA ASN A 299 -15.29 -14.19 11.09
C ASN A 299 -16.52 -13.44 10.58
N GLU A 300 -16.70 -12.20 11.01
CA GLU A 300 -17.86 -11.38 10.61
C GLU A 300 -17.75 -11.00 9.13
N THR A 301 -16.59 -10.49 8.72
CA THR A 301 -16.32 -10.17 7.32
C THR A 301 -16.35 -11.42 6.43
N ILE A 302 -15.84 -12.56 6.91
CA ILE A 302 -15.90 -13.83 6.17
C ILE A 302 -17.34 -14.27 5.96
N ALA A 303 -18.17 -14.27 7.01
CA ALA A 303 -19.57 -14.65 6.91
C ALA A 303 -20.32 -13.77 5.91
N TYR A 304 -20.10 -12.45 5.99
CA TYR A 304 -20.66 -11.50 5.04
C TYR A 304 -20.23 -11.78 3.59
N LEU A 305 -18.94 -11.97 3.32
CA LEU A 305 -18.45 -12.24 1.96
C LEU A 305 -19.07 -13.52 1.39
N VAL A 306 -19.22 -14.57 2.20
CA VAL A 306 -19.88 -15.82 1.79
C VAL A 306 -21.36 -15.60 1.48
N GLU A 307 -22.06 -14.78 2.26
CA GLU A 307 -23.44 -14.37 1.95
C GLU A 307 -23.53 -13.63 0.59
N GLN A 308 -22.49 -12.88 0.22
CA GLN A 308 -22.37 -12.21 -1.08
C GLN A 308 -21.86 -13.13 -2.21
N GLY A 309 -21.72 -14.43 -1.98
CA GLY A 309 -21.33 -15.41 -3.00
C GLY A 309 -19.83 -15.62 -3.16
N ALA A 310 -19.02 -15.24 -2.16
CA ALA A 310 -17.60 -15.56 -2.14
C ALA A 310 -17.35 -17.06 -1.90
N ASP A 311 -16.44 -17.63 -2.69
CA ASP A 311 -16.05 -19.04 -2.64
C ASP A 311 -14.85 -19.24 -1.70
N VAL A 312 -15.08 -19.99 -0.63
CA VAL A 312 -14.06 -20.31 0.38
C VAL A 312 -13.05 -21.37 -0.07
N THR A 313 -13.35 -22.09 -1.15
CA THR A 313 -12.55 -23.23 -1.65
C THR A 313 -11.42 -22.81 -2.59
N LEU A 314 -11.40 -21.53 -2.97
CA LEU A 314 -10.36 -20.98 -3.83
C LEU A 314 -8.99 -21.07 -3.14
N ILE A 315 -7.96 -21.32 -3.95
CA ILE A 315 -6.57 -21.50 -3.49
C ILE A 315 -5.63 -20.50 -4.15
N SER A 316 -4.62 -20.05 -3.40
CA SER A 316 -3.57 -19.17 -3.93
C SER A 316 -2.66 -19.88 -4.94
N ARG A 317 -1.80 -19.13 -5.63
CA ARG A 317 -0.77 -19.68 -6.53
C ARG A 317 0.28 -20.53 -5.82
N ARG A 318 0.35 -20.46 -4.49
CA ARG A 318 1.18 -21.33 -3.65
C ARG A 318 0.41 -22.52 -3.08
N GLY A 319 -0.86 -22.69 -3.47
CA GLY A 319 -1.74 -23.74 -2.97
C GLY A 319 -2.28 -23.50 -1.57
N GLN A 320 -2.21 -22.28 -1.05
CA GLN A 320 -2.76 -21.96 0.28
C GLN A 320 -4.27 -21.80 0.16
N THR A 321 -5.00 -22.49 1.03
CA THR A 321 -6.46 -22.35 1.15
C THR A 321 -6.82 -21.20 2.09
N THR A 322 -8.09 -20.82 2.12
CA THR A 322 -8.58 -19.83 3.10
C THR A 322 -8.37 -20.32 4.55
N ALA A 323 -8.62 -21.60 4.83
CA ALA A 323 -8.36 -22.19 6.16
C ALA A 323 -6.86 -22.20 6.52
N ASP A 324 -5.97 -22.43 5.55
CA ASP A 324 -4.53 -22.36 5.78
C ASP A 324 -4.09 -20.97 6.21
N MET A 325 -4.67 -19.92 5.60
CA MET A 325 -4.38 -18.53 5.99
C MET A 325 -4.78 -18.25 7.44
N ALA A 326 -5.92 -18.77 7.90
CA ALA A 326 -6.31 -18.70 9.32
C ALA A 326 -5.43 -19.57 10.22
N ASN A 327 -4.84 -20.65 9.70
CA ASN A 327 -3.94 -21.55 10.42
C ASN A 327 -2.47 -21.08 10.41
N SER A 328 -2.21 -19.84 9.99
CA SER A 328 -0.88 -19.21 9.99
C SER A 328 0.18 -20.01 9.21
N PRO A 329 0.19 -19.91 7.87
CA PRO A 329 1.11 -20.67 7.03
C PRO A 329 2.55 -20.15 7.09
N GLU A 330 2.79 -19.03 7.78
CA GLU A 330 4.09 -18.37 7.92
C GLU A 330 4.56 -18.35 9.38
N GLN A 331 5.88 -18.28 9.59
CA GLN A 331 6.44 -18.19 10.93
C GLN A 331 6.01 -16.89 11.64
N ARG A 332 5.51 -17.02 12.87
CA ARG A 332 5.19 -15.93 13.81
C ARG A 332 3.87 -15.15 13.55
N ALA A 333 3.01 -15.61 12.65
CA ALA A 333 1.59 -15.24 12.70
C ALA A 333 0.86 -16.12 13.74
N GLN A 334 -0.20 -15.58 14.36
CA GLN A 334 -0.97 -16.33 15.35
C GLN A 334 -2.09 -17.09 14.65
N PRO A 335 -2.24 -18.40 14.86
CA PRO A 335 -3.34 -19.15 14.29
C PRO A 335 -4.67 -18.71 14.92
N GLN A 336 -5.76 -18.83 14.15
CA GLN A 336 -7.12 -18.44 14.52
C GLN A 336 -8.03 -19.68 14.54
N PRO A 337 -8.04 -20.49 15.63
CA PRO A 337 -8.72 -21.79 15.64
C PRO A 337 -10.23 -21.72 15.37
N VAL A 338 -10.89 -20.66 15.85
CA VAL A 338 -12.32 -20.44 15.62
C VAL A 338 -12.60 -20.19 14.13
N THR A 339 -11.73 -19.41 13.47
CA THR A 339 -11.83 -19.10 12.05
C THR A 339 -11.50 -20.32 11.19
N VAL A 340 -10.51 -21.12 11.58
CA VAL A 340 -10.21 -22.41 10.91
C VAL A 340 -11.43 -23.32 10.94
N ALA A 341 -12.04 -23.52 12.11
CA ALA A 341 -13.24 -24.36 12.24
C ALA A 341 -14.44 -23.81 11.43
N LEU A 342 -14.60 -22.48 11.35
CA LEU A 342 -15.60 -21.84 10.51
C LEU A 342 -15.35 -22.15 9.03
N LEU A 343 -14.13 -21.95 8.54
CA LEU A 343 -13.78 -22.15 7.13
C LEU A 343 -13.84 -23.63 6.72
N GLU A 344 -13.44 -24.55 7.60
CA GLU A 344 -13.63 -26.00 7.40
C GLU A 344 -15.11 -26.36 7.28
N LYS A 345 -15.96 -25.80 8.15
CA LYS A 345 -17.42 -25.99 8.07
C LYS A 345 -18.02 -25.44 6.78
N LEU A 346 -17.45 -24.35 6.24
CA LEU A 346 -17.87 -23.73 4.99
C LEU A 346 -17.30 -24.45 3.74
N GLY A 347 -16.39 -25.42 3.92
CA GLY A 347 -15.88 -26.27 2.84
C GLY A 347 -14.42 -26.01 2.43
N SER A 348 -13.69 -25.11 3.10
CA SER A 348 -12.26 -24.95 2.88
C SER A 348 -11.48 -26.13 3.45
N LEU A 349 -10.56 -26.69 2.67
CA LEU A 349 -9.63 -27.71 3.16
C LEU A 349 -8.56 -27.05 4.04
N ASN A 350 -8.18 -27.70 5.13
CA ASN A 350 -7.06 -27.31 5.98
C ASN A 350 -5.91 -28.27 5.73
N ASN A 351 -4.78 -27.77 5.21
CA ASN A 351 -3.61 -28.60 4.94
C ASN A 351 -2.80 -28.90 6.20
N HIS A 352 -3.21 -28.37 7.36
CA HIS A 352 -2.59 -28.56 8.67
C HIS A 352 -1.10 -28.15 8.73
N ASN A 353 -0.67 -27.27 7.82
CA ASN A 353 0.70 -26.78 7.69
C ASN A 353 0.98 -25.55 8.58
N CYS A 354 0.50 -25.54 9.82
CA CYS A 354 0.71 -24.43 10.73
C CYS A 354 2.20 -24.30 11.09
N GLN A 355 2.86 -23.22 10.63
CA GLN A 355 4.28 -23.00 10.90
C GLN A 355 4.53 -22.37 12.28
N SER A 356 3.53 -21.72 12.88
CA SER A 356 3.64 -21.09 14.19
C SER A 356 3.23 -21.98 15.36
N CYS A 357 2.49 -23.07 15.10
CA CYS A 357 2.01 -24.01 16.11
C CYS A 357 3.14 -24.85 16.72
N GLY A 358 4.37 -24.72 16.20
CA GLY A 358 5.50 -25.58 16.53
C GLY A 358 5.28 -26.98 15.94
N THR A 359 6.31 -27.56 15.32
CA THR A 359 6.30 -29.00 15.08
C THR A 359 6.00 -29.69 16.40
N GLY A 360 4.93 -30.48 16.47
CA GLY A 360 4.46 -31.11 17.69
C GLY A 360 5.61 -31.62 18.57
N ARG A 361 5.76 -31.01 19.74
CA ARG A 361 6.00 -31.83 20.92
C ARG A 361 4.62 -32.25 21.38
N ASN A 362 4.21 -33.45 20.93
CA ASN A 362 3.06 -34.24 21.38
C ASN A 362 2.23 -33.61 22.50
N GLN A 363 0.97 -33.32 22.20
CA GLN A 363 -0.12 -33.48 23.15
C GLN A 363 -1.43 -33.68 22.43
#